data_AF-A0A1S0YPA8-F1
#
_entry.id   AF-A0A1S0YPA8-F1
#
_cell.length_a   1.000
_cell.length_b   1.000
_cell.length_c   1.000
_cell.angle_alpha   90.00
_cell.angle_beta   90.00
_cell.angle_gamma   90.00
#
_symmetry.space_group_name_H-M   'P 1'
#
loop_
_entity.id
_entity.type
_entity.pdbx_description
1 polymer ?
#
loop_
_entity_poly.entity_id
_entity_poly.type
_entity_poly.pdbx_seq_one_letter_code
_entity_poly.pdbx_strand_id
1 'polypeptide(L)'
;MQRSPEFQELRKTFRGFTFPVSVAFFLWFLVFVVVATLMPDAMAAPFLGLNVGLWLGLAQFFTTFLITWVYVKWANKNLEPRAARIREEMEG
;
A
#
# COMPACT_ATOMS: atom_id res chain seq x y z
N MET A 1 -14.86 14.06 -22.93
CA MET A 1 -14.49 12.74 -22.37
C MET A 1 -13.66 12.76 -21.07
N GLN A 2 -13.27 13.92 -20.47
CA GLN A 2 -12.56 13.96 -19.17
C GLN A 2 -13.35 14.62 -18.01
N ARG A 3 -14.59 15.04 -18.26
CA ARG A 3 -15.45 15.81 -17.31
C ARG A 3 -16.75 15.10 -16.95
N SER A 4 -16.91 13.80 -17.20
CA SER A 4 -18.11 13.12 -16.72
C SER A 4 -18.03 12.95 -15.19
N PRO A 5 -19.15 13.09 -14.47
CA PRO A 5 -19.22 12.93 -13.00
C PRO A 5 -18.58 11.62 -12.51
N GLU A 6 -18.69 10.56 -13.30
CA GLU A 6 -18.12 9.24 -13.04
C GLU A 6 -16.59 9.17 -12.98
N PHE A 7 -15.88 10.06 -13.68
CA PHE A 7 -14.41 10.13 -13.59
C PHE A 7 -13.95 10.87 -12.33
N GLN A 8 -14.74 11.82 -11.82
CA GLN A 8 -14.41 12.54 -10.59
C GLN A 8 -14.65 11.67 -9.36
N GLU A 9 -15.75 10.89 -9.32
CA GLU A 9 -15.97 9.92 -8.25
C GLU A 9 -14.87 8.86 -8.21
N LEU A 10 -14.46 8.33 -9.37
CA LEU A 10 -13.37 7.36 -9.44
C LEU A 10 -12.06 7.94 -8.87
N ARG A 11 -11.73 9.19 -9.21
CA ARG A 11 -10.53 9.88 -8.74
C ARG A 11 -10.58 10.18 -7.24
N LYS A 12 -11.76 10.48 -6.70
CA LYS A 12 -11.99 10.73 -5.26
C LYS A 12 -11.87 9.45 -4.46
N THR A 13 -12.44 8.35 -4.96
CA THR A 13 -12.37 7.02 -4.37
C THR A 13 -10.94 6.47 -4.39
N PHE A 14 -10.20 6.68 -5.48
CA PHE A 14 -8.79 6.32 -5.59
C PHE A 14 -7.92 7.11 -4.60
N ARG A 15 -8.05 8.44 -4.56
CA ARG A 15 -7.31 9.28 -3.61
C ARG A 15 -7.65 8.99 -2.15
N GLY A 16 -8.91 8.64 -1.87
CA GLY A 16 -9.37 8.29 -0.53
C GLY A 16 -8.69 7.03 0.03
N PHE A 17 -8.28 6.09 -0.83
CA PHE A 17 -7.58 4.88 -0.42
C PHE A 17 -6.05 5.04 -0.48
N THR A 18 -5.52 5.54 -1.60
CA THR A 18 -4.07 5.61 -1.81
C THR A 18 -3.39 6.61 -0.87
N PHE A 19 -4.00 7.78 -0.63
CA PHE A 19 -3.34 8.82 0.17
C PHE A 19 -3.12 8.40 1.64
N PRO A 20 -4.11 7.86 2.37
CA PRO A 20 -3.88 7.37 3.73
C PRO A 20 -2.85 6.24 3.80
N VAL A 21 -2.88 5.31 2.82
CA VAL A 21 -1.94 4.18 2.77
C VAL A 21 -0.50 4.67 2.54
N SER A 22 -0.30 5.65 1.65
CA SER A 22 1.01 6.28 1.45
C SER A 22 1.49 6.99 2.71
N VAL A 23 0.63 7.76 3.39
CA VAL A 23 1.01 8.43 4.64
C VAL A 23 1.41 7.42 5.71
N ALA A 24 0.64 6.34 5.88
CA ALA A 24 0.97 5.28 6.82
C ALA A 24 2.32 4.61 6.49
N PHE A 25 2.59 4.35 5.20
CA PHE A 25 3.87 3.81 4.74
C PHE A 25 5.04 4.74 5.06
N PHE A 26 4.92 6.04 4.77
CA PHE A 26 5.98 7.01 5.08
C PHE A 26 6.22 7.13 6.58
N LEU A 27 5.17 7.19 7.39
CA LEU A 27 5.30 7.22 8.86
C LEU A 27 6.01 5.96 9.37
N TRP A 28 5.64 4.79 8.86
CA TRP A 28 6.27 3.52 9.22
C TRP A 28 7.75 3.47 8.82
N PHE A 29 8.09 3.96 7.63
CA PHE A 29 9.47 4.07 7.17
C PHE A 29 10.28 5.04 8.05
N LEU A 30 9.72 6.20 8.41
CA LEU A 30 10.37 7.16 9.29
C LEU A 30 10.62 6.58 10.68
N VAL A 31 9.66 5.86 11.25
CA VAL A 31 9.84 5.15 12.52
C VAL A 31 11.02 4.18 12.42
N PHE A 32 11.10 3.39 11.35
CA PHE A 32 12.24 2.51 11.13
C PHE A 32 13.57 3.27 11.08
N VAL A 33 13.66 4.37 10.33
CA VAL A 33 14.89 5.18 10.24
C VAL A 33 15.27 5.76 11.61
N VAL A 34 14.31 6.30 12.36
CA VAL A 34 14.55 6.90 13.68
C VAL A 34 15.05 5.83 14.66
N VAL A 35 14.42 4.66 14.71
CA VAL A 35 14.88 3.57 15.58
C VAL A 35 16.26 3.06 15.14
N ALA A 36 16.49 2.95 13.84
CA ALA A 36 17.77 2.49 13.29
C ALA A 36 18.94 3.42 13.64
N THR A 37 18.67 4.72 13.72
CA THR A 37 19.68 5.76 13.91
C THR A 37 19.88 6.11 15.38
N LEU A 38 18.80 6.20 16.16
CA LEU A 38 18.85 6.64 17.55
C LEU A 38 18.95 5.48 18.54
N MET A 39 18.64 4.25 18.14
CA MET A 39 18.59 3.08 19.04
C MET A 39 19.31 1.86 18.44
N PRO A 40 20.62 1.96 18.12
CA PRO A 40 21.38 0.85 17.52
C PRO A 40 21.42 -0.40 18.41
N ASP A 41 21.46 -0.24 19.74
CA ASP A 41 21.45 -1.38 20.67
C ASP A 41 20.13 -2.16 20.60
N ALA A 42 19.01 -1.47 20.41
CA ALA A 42 17.72 -2.12 20.22
C ALA A 42 17.66 -2.89 18.89
N MET A 43 18.28 -2.35 17.83
CA MET A 43 18.39 -3.04 16.54
C MET A 43 19.27 -4.29 16.60
N ALA A 44 20.32 -4.26 17.44
CA ALA A 44 21.23 -5.38 17.63
C ALA A 44 20.68 -6.48 18.55
N ALA A 45 19.63 -6.18 19.33
CA ALA A 45 19.06 -7.11 20.29
C ALA A 45 18.66 -8.43 19.60
N PRO A 46 19.08 -9.59 20.14
CA PRO A 46 18.70 -10.88 19.58
C PRO A 46 17.22 -11.17 19.83
N PHE A 47 16.53 -11.60 18.79
CA PHE A 47 15.11 -11.96 18.79
C PHE A 47 14.86 -13.11 17.81
N LEU A 48 14.33 -14.22 18.31
CA LEU A 48 13.97 -15.40 17.51
C LEU A 48 15.06 -15.86 16.52
N GLY A 49 16.32 -15.92 16.98
CA GLY A 49 17.46 -16.41 16.20
C GLY A 49 18.09 -15.39 15.23
N LEU A 50 17.49 -14.20 15.08
CA LEU A 50 18.04 -13.06 14.33
C LEU A 50 18.12 -11.84 15.25
N ASN A 51 18.52 -10.67 14.74
CA ASN A 51 18.40 -9.43 15.51
C ASN A 51 17.11 -8.67 15.14
N VAL A 52 16.65 -7.80 16.04
CA VAL A 52 15.43 -7.00 15.85
C VAL A 52 15.51 -6.14 14.58
N GLY A 53 16.69 -5.60 14.25
CA GLY A 53 16.89 -4.80 13.04
C GLY A 53 16.59 -5.57 11.76
N LEU A 54 16.99 -6.83 11.68
CA LEU A 54 16.69 -7.69 10.54
C LEU A 54 15.20 -8.00 10.45
N TRP A 55 14.53 -8.25 11.57
CA TRP A 55 13.08 -8.42 11.60
C TRP A 55 12.33 -7.17 11.15
N LEU A 56 12.74 -6.00 11.63
CA LEU A 56 12.17 -4.72 11.20
C LEU A 56 12.40 -4.47 9.72
N GLY A 57 13.59 -4.78 9.19
CA GLY A 57 13.89 -4.73 7.77
C GLY A 57 12.99 -5.65 6.94
N LEU A 58 12.80 -6.91 7.37
CA LEU A 58 11.87 -7.85 6.73
C LEU A 58 10.42 -7.35 6.79
N ALA A 59 10.02 -6.75 7.91
CA ALA A 59 8.70 -6.13 8.05
C ALA A 59 8.49 -4.97 7.06
N GLN A 60 9.52 -4.18 6.72
CA GLN A 60 9.45 -3.16 5.67
C GLN A 60 9.11 -3.77 4.30
N PHE A 61 9.79 -4.87 3.92
CA PHE A 61 9.48 -5.57 2.68
C PHE A 61 8.06 -6.16 2.71
N PHE A 62 7.72 -6.86 3.78
CA PHE A 62 6.41 -7.49 3.94
C PHE A 62 5.26 -6.48 3.85
N THR A 63 5.39 -5.33 4.53
CA THR A 63 4.39 -4.25 4.48
C THR A 63 4.26 -3.66 3.07
N THR A 64 5.35 -3.54 2.31
CA THR A 64 5.31 -3.07 0.91
C THR A 64 4.51 -4.04 0.02
N PHE A 65 4.76 -5.34 0.14
CA PHE A 65 3.98 -6.36 -0.58
C PHE A 65 2.53 -6.38 -0.14
N LEU A 66 2.27 -6.26 1.16
CA LEU A 66 0.92 -6.20 1.72
C LEU A 66 0.15 -5.00 1.17
N ILE A 67 0.75 -3.81 1.14
CA ILE A 67 0.15 -2.59 0.58
C ILE A 67 -0.23 -2.82 -0.89
N THR A 68 0.70 -3.37 -1.67
CA THR A 68 0.46 -3.68 -3.09
C THR A 68 -0.68 -4.68 -3.26
N TRP A 69 -0.70 -5.75 -2.46
CA TRP A 69 -1.75 -6.76 -2.51
C TRP A 69 -3.12 -6.21 -2.13
N VAL A 70 -3.21 -5.42 -1.05
CA VAL A 70 -4.47 -4.77 -0.64
C VAL A 70 -4.93 -3.81 -1.75
N TYR A 71 -4.01 -3.06 -2.36
CA TYR A 71 -4.33 -2.20 -3.50
C TYR A 71 -4.87 -2.98 -4.68
N VAL A 72 -4.23 -4.08 -5.10
CA VAL A 72 -4.69 -4.92 -6.22
C VAL A 72 -6.07 -5.50 -5.90
N LYS A 73 -6.29 -6.01 -4.69
CA LYS A 73 -7.58 -6.55 -4.26
C LYS A 73 -8.68 -5.48 -4.28
N TRP A 74 -8.37 -4.27 -3.82
CA TRP A 74 -9.30 -3.14 -3.84
C TRP A 74 -9.56 -2.68 -5.29
N ALA A 75 -8.53 -2.61 -6.12
CA ALA A 75 -8.62 -2.23 -7.52
C ALA A 75 -9.50 -3.22 -8.29
N ASN A 76 -9.28 -4.52 -8.14
CA ASN A 76 -10.10 -5.56 -8.78
C ASN A 76 -11.57 -5.42 -8.38
N LYS A 77 -11.86 -5.31 -7.08
CA LYS A 77 -13.24 -5.16 -6.58
C LYS A 77 -13.97 -3.90 -7.10
N ASN A 78 -13.25 -2.80 -7.30
CA ASN A 78 -13.85 -1.50 -7.68
C ASN A 78 -13.72 -1.17 -9.18
N LEU A 79 -12.78 -1.79 -9.91
CA LEU A 79 -12.48 -1.51 -11.32
C LEU A 79 -12.93 -2.63 -12.27
N GLU A 80 -12.87 -3.91 -11.87
CA GLU A 80 -13.35 -5.02 -12.72
C GLU A 80 -14.84 -4.92 -13.10
N PRO A 81 -15.77 -4.46 -12.24
CA PRO A 81 -17.17 -4.28 -12.63
C PRO A 81 -17.38 -3.21 -13.73
N ARG A 82 -16.38 -2.34 -13.93
CA ARG A 82 -16.36 -1.35 -15.02
C ARG A 82 -15.70 -1.92 -16.27
N ALA A 83 -14.64 -2.71 -16.11
CA ALA A 83 -13.99 -3.40 -17.23
C ALA A 83 -14.90 -4.45 -17.87
N ALA A 84 -15.70 -5.17 -17.08
CA ALA A 84 -16.67 -6.16 -17.58
C ALA A 84 -17.75 -5.50 -18.47
N ARG A 85 -18.30 -4.35 -18.06
CA ARG A 85 -19.32 -3.62 -18.83
C ARG A 85 -18.80 -3.10 -20.18
N ILE A 86 -17.57 -2.58 -20.21
CA ILE A 86 -16.96 -2.10 -21.47
C ILE A 86 -16.68 -3.27 -22.42
N ARG A 87 -16.36 -4.45 -21.87
CA ARG A 87 -16.12 -5.66 -22.68
C ARG A 87 -17.42 -6.20 -23.27
N GLU A 88 -18.52 -6.15 -22.52
CA GLU A 88 -19.86 -6.49 -22.98
C GLU A 88 -20.35 -5.55 -24.11
N GLU A 89 -20.06 -4.25 -24.01
CA GLU A 89 -20.37 -3.27 -25.07
C GLU A 89 -19.48 -3.39 -26.32
N MET A 90 -18.35 -4.09 -26.24
CA MET A 90 -17.42 -4.30 -27.36
C MET A 90 -17.59 -5.67 -28.04
N GLU A 91 -18.12 -6.66 -27.33
CA GLU A 91 -18.37 -8.02 -27.84
C GLU A 91 -19.83 -8.23 -28.34
N GLY A 92 -20.73 -7.26 -28.11
CA GLY A 92 -22.09 -7.20 -28.67
C GLY A 92 -22.22 -6.21 -29.83
#